data_AF-A0A4V0WXS4-F1
#
_entry.id   AF-A0A4V0WXS4-F1
#
_cell.length_a   1.000
_cell.length_b   1.000
_cell.length_c   1.000
_cell.angle_alpha   90.00
_cell.angle_beta   90.00
_cell.angle_gamma   90.00
#
_symmetry.space_group_name_H-M   'P 1'
#
loop_
_entity.id
_entity.type
_entity.pdbx_description
1 polymer ?
#
loop_
_entity_poly.entity_id
_entity_poly.type
_entity_poly.pdbx_seq_one_letter_code
_entity_poly.pdbx_strand_id
1 'polypeptide(L)'
;MFSTGSKYFFGITFLGAIAFAVYMVLIGESAIGGTALFGLVGATGLLTGLVLFTRDGSHGEEGVAASAAAPTSSIWPLIAAVGATLLLVGTITSTVVTLLGVVLLLAALVEWSVLSWSERASSDSSYNASLRKRLLNPIEFPVLAAVGLGVVILSFSRITLAVNKSVGAIAFIVLGSLVLAAGVLFSVRPNLRRGLVTGICVLGAVGIVAAGIASAGVGVREELVLAKEEGHYMHQECGVEKSEHFDKLPLEGVSATSSVDTHIDLIDGKLVASVQGIAGNQETITVPRSNPTNIVFRNKTDGEFRLVANLGSKMLTDGVKEDVVQCTQLIPEGSEQLLTLNIPKPAAVGKPFTLTVPGLAGQSIEVIVP
;
A
#
# COMPACT_ATOMS: atom_id res chain seq x y z
N MET A 1 0.60 -48.83 37.43
CA MET A 1 -0.71 -49.34 36.97
C MET A 1 -1.19 -48.48 35.81
N PHE A 2 -1.72 -49.08 34.74
CA PHE A 2 -2.32 -48.35 33.61
C PHE A 2 -3.57 -47.59 34.08
N SER A 3 -3.62 -46.27 33.86
CA SER A 3 -4.80 -45.44 34.08
C SER A 3 -5.91 -45.79 33.08
N THR A 4 -7.16 -45.43 33.39
CA THR A 4 -8.30 -45.63 32.49
C THR A 4 -8.05 -45.00 31.12
N GLY A 5 -7.44 -43.81 31.08
CA GLY A 5 -7.05 -43.13 29.84
C GLY A 5 -5.99 -43.91 29.04
N SER A 6 -4.95 -44.42 29.69
CA SER A 6 -3.91 -45.21 29.01
C SER A 6 -4.47 -46.50 28.40
N LYS A 7 -5.42 -47.16 29.06
CA LYS A 7 -6.09 -48.37 28.54
C LYS A 7 -6.92 -48.07 27.28
N TYR A 8 -7.62 -46.94 27.26
CA TYR A 8 -8.43 -46.51 26.12
C TYR A 8 -7.57 -46.23 24.88
N PHE A 9 -6.54 -45.39 25.02
CA PHE A 9 -5.67 -45.06 23.89
C PHE A 9 -4.86 -46.27 23.40
N PHE A 10 -4.34 -47.08 24.34
CA PHE A 10 -3.66 -48.33 23.98
C PHE A 10 -4.58 -49.29 23.20
N GLY A 11 -5.84 -49.42 23.61
CA GLY A 11 -6.84 -50.23 22.92
C GLY A 11 -7.12 -49.73 21.50
N ILE A 12 -7.26 -48.42 21.31
CA ILE A 12 -7.51 -47.83 19.97
C ILE A 12 -6.28 -47.97 19.08
N THR A 13 -5.08 -47.71 19.59
CA THR A 13 -3.85 -47.89 18.81
C THR A 13 -3.65 -49.33 18.39
N PHE A 14 -3.89 -50.28 19.29
CA PHE A 14 -3.79 -51.72 18.98
C PHE A 14 -4.82 -52.14 17.93
N LEU A 15 -6.08 -51.75 18.10
CA LEU A 15 -7.13 -52.08 17.15
C LEU A 15 -6.89 -51.39 15.80
N GLY A 16 -6.40 -50.15 15.81
CA GLY A 16 -5.99 -49.41 14.61
C GLY A 16 -4.84 -50.09 13.88
N ALA A 17 -3.84 -50.62 14.60
CA ALA A 17 -2.71 -51.33 14.01
C ALA A 17 -3.16 -52.65 13.36
N ILE A 18 -4.09 -53.37 14.00
CA ILE A 18 -4.72 -54.56 13.40
C ILE A 18 -5.51 -54.18 12.16
N ALA A 19 -6.35 -53.14 12.22
CA ALA A 19 -7.13 -52.68 11.08
C ALA A 19 -6.23 -52.25 9.91
N PHE A 20 -5.12 -51.57 10.18
CA PHE A 20 -4.10 -51.23 9.19
C PHE A 20 -3.46 -52.47 8.56
N ALA A 21 -3.03 -53.44 9.37
CA ALA A 21 -2.43 -54.67 8.87
C ALA A 21 -3.40 -55.49 8.00
N VAL A 22 -4.66 -55.63 8.45
CA VAL A 22 -5.72 -56.31 7.71
C VAL A 22 -6.03 -55.57 6.40
N TYR A 23 -6.08 -54.23 6.43
CA TYR A 23 -6.30 -53.41 5.24
C TYR A 23 -5.19 -53.61 4.20
N MET A 24 -3.93 -53.56 4.62
CA MET A 24 -2.78 -53.77 3.74
C MET A 24 -2.76 -55.16 3.12
N VAL A 25 -3.25 -56.19 3.83
CA VAL A 25 -3.31 -57.58 3.35
C VAL A 25 -4.50 -57.82 2.40
N LEU A 26 -5.69 -57.29 2.72
CA LEU A 26 -6.93 -57.62 2.00
C LEU A 26 -7.22 -56.69 0.82
N ILE A 27 -6.85 -55.41 0.93
CA ILE A 27 -7.21 -54.36 -0.04
C ILE A 27 -5.98 -53.91 -0.86
N GLY A 28 -4.76 -54.25 -0.40
CA GLY A 28 -3.49 -53.88 -1.05
C GLY A 28 -3.06 -52.44 -0.74
N GLU A 29 -1.95 -52.00 -1.34
CA GLU A 29 -1.39 -50.65 -1.19
C GLU A 29 -2.28 -49.57 -1.86
N SER A 30 -3.46 -49.32 -1.29
CA SER A 30 -4.23 -48.14 -1.66
C SER A 30 -3.60 -46.92 -0.99
N ALA A 31 -3.18 -45.95 -1.82
CA ALA A 31 -2.43 -44.78 -1.35
C ALA A 31 -3.21 -43.91 -0.35
N ILE A 32 -4.54 -43.97 -0.32
CA ILE A 32 -5.37 -43.12 0.54
C ILE A 32 -5.82 -43.87 1.81
N GLY A 33 -6.28 -45.12 1.70
CA GLY A 33 -6.76 -45.86 2.85
C GLY A 33 -5.62 -46.34 3.76
N GLY A 34 -4.51 -46.78 3.16
CA GLY A 34 -3.31 -47.17 3.90
C GLY A 34 -2.68 -45.98 4.64
N THR A 35 -2.56 -44.82 3.97
CA THR A 35 -1.98 -43.61 4.59
C THR A 35 -2.87 -43.05 5.70
N ALA A 36 -4.19 -43.07 5.54
CA ALA A 36 -5.12 -42.63 6.59
C ALA A 36 -5.03 -43.52 7.84
N LEU A 37 -5.03 -44.85 7.67
CA LEU A 37 -4.92 -45.80 8.78
C LEU A 37 -3.53 -45.74 9.46
N PHE A 38 -2.47 -45.63 8.67
CA PHE A 38 -1.12 -45.43 9.21
C PHE A 38 -1.01 -44.13 10.01
N GLY A 39 -1.57 -43.03 9.50
CA GLY A 39 -1.65 -41.75 10.21
C GLY A 39 -2.44 -41.84 11.50
N LEU A 40 -3.56 -42.57 11.51
CA LEU A 40 -4.37 -42.80 12.72
C LEU A 40 -3.61 -43.62 13.77
N VAL A 41 -2.90 -44.68 13.36
CA VAL A 41 -2.05 -45.47 14.26
C VAL A 41 -0.92 -44.60 14.83
N GLY A 42 -0.27 -43.79 13.99
CA GLY A 42 0.77 -42.86 14.43
C GLY A 42 0.25 -41.84 15.46
N ALA A 43 -0.89 -41.20 15.17
CA ALA A 43 -1.50 -40.21 16.06
C ALA A 43 -1.93 -40.82 17.40
N THR A 44 -2.65 -41.94 17.37
CA THR A 44 -3.11 -42.62 18.59
C THR A 44 -1.96 -43.24 19.37
N GLY A 45 -0.92 -43.73 18.68
CA GLY A 45 0.30 -44.24 19.31
C GLY A 45 1.08 -43.14 20.03
N LEU A 46 1.18 -41.95 19.43
CA LEU A 46 1.77 -40.77 20.08
C LEU A 46 0.96 -40.36 21.32
N LEU A 47 -0.37 -40.30 21.23
CA LEU A 47 -1.23 -40.02 22.38
C LEU A 47 -1.08 -41.09 23.48
N THR A 48 -0.98 -42.36 23.11
CA THR A 48 -0.71 -43.45 24.04
C THR A 48 0.62 -43.24 24.76
N GLY A 49 1.69 -42.91 24.03
CA GLY A 49 3.01 -42.60 24.59
C GLY A 49 2.97 -41.41 25.55
N LEU A 50 2.28 -40.33 25.18
CA LEU A 50 2.13 -39.14 26.02
C LEU A 50 1.39 -39.46 27.32
N VAL A 51 0.26 -40.17 27.27
CA VAL A 51 -0.52 -40.53 28.47
C VAL A 51 0.27 -41.48 29.38
N LEU A 52 1.06 -42.39 28.83
CA LEU A 52 1.95 -43.24 29.62
C LEU A 52 3.08 -42.46 30.28
N PHE A 53 3.61 -41.44 29.60
CA PHE A 53 4.69 -40.60 30.11
C PHE A 53 4.21 -39.62 31.19
N THR A 54 3.11 -38.90 30.94
CA THR A 54 2.60 -37.88 31.87
C THR A 54 1.85 -38.47 33.06
N ARG A 55 1.30 -39.70 32.90
CA ARG A 55 0.47 -40.40 33.90
C ARG A 55 -0.77 -39.61 34.36
N ASP A 56 -1.15 -38.58 33.61
CA ASP A 56 -2.22 -37.65 33.94
C ASP A 56 -3.60 -38.36 34.02
N GLY A 57 -4.42 -37.97 35.00
CA GLY A 57 -5.76 -38.55 35.23
C GLY A 57 -5.78 -39.92 35.93
N SER A 58 -4.83 -40.21 36.81
CA SER A 58 -4.86 -41.44 37.61
C SER A 58 -5.94 -41.39 38.72
N HIS A 59 -6.63 -42.51 38.97
CA HIS A 59 -7.66 -42.58 40.01
C HIS A 59 -7.03 -42.30 41.38
N GLY A 60 -7.46 -41.21 42.04
CA GLY A 60 -6.97 -40.83 43.38
C GLY A 60 -5.92 -39.73 43.42
N GLU A 61 -5.49 -39.19 42.27
CA GLU A 61 -4.77 -37.92 42.26
C GLU A 61 -5.78 -36.77 42.42
N GLU A 62 -5.67 -36.04 43.53
CA GLU A 62 -6.26 -34.71 43.61
C GLU A 62 -5.64 -33.88 42.48
N GLY A 63 -6.47 -33.36 41.57
CA GLY A 63 -5.99 -32.46 40.54
C GLY A 63 -5.17 -31.34 41.18
N VAL A 64 -4.05 -30.96 40.55
CA VAL A 64 -3.18 -29.88 41.05
C VAL A 64 -4.08 -28.71 41.49
N ALA A 65 -3.93 -28.22 42.72
CA ALA A 65 -4.84 -27.21 43.29
C ALA A 65 -5.03 -25.97 42.37
N ALA A 66 -4.02 -25.66 41.54
CA ALA A 66 -4.07 -24.64 40.50
C ALA A 66 -5.07 -24.89 39.35
N SER A 67 -5.54 -26.12 39.17
CA SER A 67 -6.49 -26.55 38.14
C SER A 67 -7.93 -26.72 38.66
N ALA A 68 -8.16 -26.50 39.96
CA ALA A 68 -9.49 -26.61 40.57
C ALA A 68 -10.38 -25.39 40.27
N ALA A 69 -9.78 -24.24 39.96
CA ALA A 69 -10.51 -23.03 39.60
C ALA A 69 -11.06 -23.11 38.17
N ALA A 70 -12.30 -22.65 37.98
CA ALA A 70 -12.89 -22.54 36.64
C ALA A 70 -12.12 -21.49 35.79
N PRO A 71 -11.90 -21.76 34.49
CA PRO A 71 -11.27 -20.79 33.59
C PRO A 71 -12.07 -19.49 33.50
N THR A 72 -11.40 -18.37 33.27
CA THR A 72 -12.10 -17.09 33.06
C THR A 72 -12.70 -17.01 31.66
N SER A 73 -13.69 -16.13 31.48
CA SER A 73 -14.25 -15.88 30.15
C SER A 73 -13.19 -15.27 29.23
N SER A 74 -13.07 -15.81 28.01
CA SER A 74 -12.08 -15.39 27.03
C SER A 74 -12.72 -15.11 25.67
N ILE A 75 -12.35 -13.98 25.06
CA ILE A 75 -12.77 -13.61 23.70
C ILE A 75 -11.90 -14.24 22.61
N TRP A 76 -10.73 -14.77 22.96
CA TRP A 76 -9.76 -15.31 22.01
C TRP A 76 -10.26 -16.49 21.17
N PRO A 77 -11.11 -17.42 21.66
CA PRO A 77 -11.74 -18.43 20.82
C PRO A 77 -12.60 -17.84 19.71
N LEU A 78 -13.31 -16.74 19.99
CA LEU A 78 -14.10 -16.04 18.99
C LEU A 78 -13.20 -15.34 17.97
N ILE A 79 -12.10 -14.72 18.41
CA ILE A 79 -11.10 -14.13 17.51
C ILE A 79 -10.45 -15.21 16.63
N ALA A 80 -10.16 -16.39 17.18
CA ALA A 80 -9.64 -17.52 16.41
C ALA A 80 -10.64 -17.99 15.35
N ALA A 81 -11.93 -18.07 15.67
CA ALA A 81 -12.97 -18.42 14.72
C ALA A 81 -13.09 -17.39 13.58
N VAL A 82 -13.05 -16.10 13.91
CA VAL A 82 -13.00 -15.02 12.91
C VAL A 82 -11.74 -15.12 12.04
N GLY A 83 -10.58 -15.34 12.67
CA GLY A 83 -9.30 -15.52 11.97
C GLY A 83 -9.32 -16.71 11.00
N ALA A 84 -9.85 -17.86 11.42
CA ALA A 84 -10.01 -19.04 10.57
C ALA A 84 -10.95 -18.78 9.39
N THR A 85 -12.06 -18.08 9.64
CA THR A 85 -13.02 -17.70 8.60
C THR A 85 -12.36 -16.77 7.57
N LEU A 86 -11.63 -15.75 8.03
CA LEU A 86 -10.93 -14.81 7.16
C LEU A 86 -9.76 -15.47 6.42
N LEU A 87 -9.08 -16.45 7.03
CA LEU A 87 -8.06 -17.22 6.35
C LEU A 87 -8.66 -17.98 5.16
N LEU A 88 -9.75 -18.73 5.39
CA LEU A 88 -10.44 -19.49 4.34
C LEU A 88 -10.97 -18.58 3.24
N VAL A 89 -11.70 -17.51 3.58
CA VAL A 89 -12.21 -16.54 2.60
C VAL A 89 -11.06 -15.82 1.88
N GLY A 90 -9.99 -15.51 2.60
CA GLY A 90 -8.80 -14.85 2.08
C GLY A 90 -8.14 -15.63 0.95
N THR A 91 -7.99 -16.95 1.11
CA THR A 91 -7.33 -17.80 0.10
C THR A 91 -7.99 -17.72 -1.28
N ILE A 92 -9.27 -17.34 -1.33
CA ILE A 92 -10.05 -17.20 -2.57
C ILE A 92 -10.12 -15.74 -3.02
N THR A 93 -10.11 -14.78 -2.09
CA THR A 93 -10.40 -13.37 -2.39
C THR A 93 -9.16 -12.52 -2.60
N SER A 94 -8.23 -12.50 -1.64
CA SER A 94 -7.03 -11.68 -1.71
C SER A 94 -5.97 -12.10 -0.68
N THR A 95 -4.71 -11.91 -1.05
CA THR A 95 -3.56 -12.15 -0.16
C THR A 95 -3.64 -11.32 1.12
N VAL A 96 -4.14 -10.08 1.05
CA VAL A 96 -4.27 -9.20 2.22
C VAL A 96 -5.24 -9.78 3.25
N VAL A 97 -6.41 -10.25 2.82
CA VAL A 97 -7.40 -10.87 3.72
C VAL A 97 -6.86 -12.18 4.31
N THR A 98 -6.13 -12.96 3.50
CA THR A 98 -5.44 -14.18 3.96
C THR A 98 -4.46 -13.88 5.09
N LEU A 99 -3.57 -12.90 4.89
CA LEU A 99 -2.58 -12.50 5.88
C LEU A 99 -3.23 -12.01 7.18
N LEU A 100 -4.32 -11.26 7.08
CA LEU A 100 -5.05 -10.80 8.25
C LEU A 100 -5.65 -11.98 9.03
N GLY A 101 -6.21 -12.99 8.34
CA GLY A 101 -6.65 -14.24 8.96
C GLY A 101 -5.52 -14.96 9.71
N VAL A 102 -4.34 -15.09 9.09
CA VAL A 102 -3.15 -15.69 9.74
C VAL A 102 -2.75 -14.91 11.00
N VAL A 103 -2.68 -13.58 10.92
CA VAL A 103 -2.29 -12.74 12.06
C VAL A 103 -3.27 -12.89 13.23
N LEU A 104 -4.58 -12.91 12.96
CA LEU A 104 -5.58 -13.11 14.02
C LEU A 104 -5.49 -14.49 14.65
N LEU A 105 -5.21 -15.53 13.87
CA LEU A 105 -4.99 -16.88 14.40
C LEU A 105 -3.74 -16.96 15.27
N LEU A 106 -2.63 -16.36 14.84
CA LEU A 106 -1.40 -16.31 15.63
C LEU A 106 -1.60 -15.52 16.93
N ALA A 107 -2.26 -14.36 16.85
CA ALA A 107 -2.59 -13.56 18.03
C ALA A 107 -3.46 -14.37 19.00
N ALA A 108 -4.55 -14.98 18.53
CA ALA A 108 -5.40 -15.81 19.36
C ALA A 108 -4.66 -17.02 19.94
N LEU A 109 -3.78 -17.67 19.17
CA LEU A 109 -2.98 -18.79 19.64
C LEU A 109 -2.06 -18.38 20.79
N VAL A 110 -1.29 -17.29 20.63
CA VAL A 110 -0.35 -16.81 21.65
C VAL A 110 -1.10 -16.34 22.88
N GLU A 111 -2.08 -15.46 22.71
CA GLU A 111 -2.82 -14.83 23.79
C GLU A 111 -3.66 -15.84 24.58
N TRP A 112 -4.34 -16.75 23.88
CA TRP A 112 -5.14 -17.77 24.53
C TRP A 112 -4.28 -18.81 25.25
N SER A 113 -3.11 -19.15 24.68
CA SER A 113 -2.15 -20.06 25.34
C SER A 113 -1.58 -19.44 26.61
N VAL A 114 -1.12 -18.18 26.53
CA VAL A 114 -0.59 -17.47 27.70
C VAL A 114 -1.67 -17.27 28.76
N LEU A 115 -2.91 -16.93 28.37
CA LEU A 115 -4.03 -16.85 29.29
C LEU A 115 -4.25 -18.20 29.99
N SER A 116 -4.39 -19.28 29.22
CA SER A 116 -4.67 -20.63 29.74
C SER A 116 -3.57 -21.17 30.64
N TRP A 117 -2.31 -20.86 30.33
CA TRP A 117 -1.15 -21.17 31.16
C TRP A 117 -1.14 -20.33 32.43
N SER A 118 -1.29 -19.01 32.30
CA SER A 118 -1.19 -18.09 33.44
C SER A 118 -2.26 -18.38 34.49
N GLU A 119 -3.48 -18.75 34.09
CA GLU A 119 -4.57 -19.12 34.98
C GLU A 119 -4.27 -20.35 35.86
N ARG A 120 -3.36 -21.23 35.41
CA ARG A 120 -3.00 -22.47 36.08
C ARG A 120 -1.58 -22.47 36.66
N ALA A 121 -0.89 -21.33 36.65
CA ALA A 121 0.50 -21.24 37.11
C ALA A 121 0.64 -21.44 38.64
N SER A 122 -0.36 -21.03 39.41
CA SER A 122 -0.42 -21.15 40.87
C SER A 122 -1.87 -21.30 41.34
N SER A 123 -2.09 -21.69 42.60
CA SER A 123 -3.40 -21.66 43.26
C SER A 123 -3.88 -20.25 43.63
N ASP A 124 -3.00 -19.24 43.54
CA ASP A 124 -3.33 -17.83 43.80
C ASP A 124 -3.67 -17.09 42.49
N SER A 125 -4.93 -16.68 42.35
CA SER A 125 -5.44 -15.97 41.18
C SER A 125 -4.83 -14.57 41.00
N SER A 126 -4.43 -13.90 42.08
CA SER A 126 -3.82 -12.58 42.03
C SER A 126 -2.39 -12.65 41.45
N TYR A 127 -1.65 -13.69 41.84
CA TYR A 127 -0.33 -13.99 41.31
C TYR A 127 -0.41 -14.34 39.82
N ASN A 128 -1.34 -15.21 39.43
CA ASN A 128 -1.59 -15.62 38.04
C ASN A 128 -1.89 -14.42 37.12
N ALA A 129 -2.77 -13.51 37.57
CA ALA A 129 -3.09 -12.29 36.84
C ALA A 129 -1.86 -11.36 36.68
N SER A 130 -0.95 -11.34 37.67
CA SER A 130 0.27 -10.56 37.61
C SER A 130 1.28 -11.11 36.59
N LEU A 131 1.38 -12.44 36.47
CA LEU A 131 2.24 -13.11 35.49
C LEU A 131 1.83 -12.80 34.05
N ARG A 132 0.52 -12.91 33.74
CA ARG A 132 -0.01 -12.54 32.42
C ARG A 132 0.37 -11.11 32.05
N LYS A 133 0.10 -10.17 32.95
CA LYS A 133 0.38 -8.74 32.74
C LYS A 133 1.86 -8.46 32.50
N ARG A 134 2.75 -9.10 33.27
CA ARG A 134 4.19 -8.90 33.12
C ARG A 134 4.71 -9.43 31.78
N LEU A 135 4.15 -10.54 31.30
CA LEU A 135 4.57 -11.14 30.04
C LEU A 135 4.00 -10.42 28.83
N LEU A 136 2.71 -10.08 28.85
CA LEU A 136 2.00 -9.59 27.67
C LEU A 136 1.92 -8.07 27.57
N ASN A 137 1.74 -7.31 28.66
CA ASN A 137 1.59 -5.85 28.57
C ASN A 137 2.71 -5.14 27.78
N PRO A 138 4.00 -5.54 27.90
CA PRO A 138 5.08 -4.91 27.13
C PRO A 138 4.93 -5.04 25.61
N ILE A 139 4.18 -6.05 25.14
CA ILE A 139 3.96 -6.34 23.72
C ILE A 139 2.55 -5.91 23.29
N GLU A 140 1.53 -6.25 24.08
CA GLU A 140 0.12 -5.91 23.85
C GLU A 140 -0.07 -4.40 23.65
N PHE A 141 0.47 -3.56 24.55
CA PHE A 141 0.21 -2.11 24.47
C PHE A 141 0.83 -1.46 23.23
N PRO A 142 2.11 -1.67 22.88
CA PRO A 142 2.66 -1.12 21.64
C PRO A 142 1.97 -1.65 20.39
N VAL A 143 1.65 -2.95 20.33
CA VAL A 143 1.00 -3.54 19.16
C VAL A 143 -0.42 -2.99 18.99
N LEU A 144 -1.22 -2.94 20.06
CA LEU A 144 -2.56 -2.37 20.02
C LEU A 144 -2.53 -0.88 19.67
N ALA A 145 -1.57 -0.12 20.19
CA ALA A 145 -1.39 1.28 19.84
C ALA A 145 -1.05 1.44 18.35
N ALA A 146 -0.14 0.62 17.82
CA ALA A 146 0.25 0.64 16.41
C ALA A 146 -0.92 0.26 15.49
N VAL A 147 -1.68 -0.78 15.82
CA VAL A 147 -2.88 -1.18 15.06
C VAL A 147 -3.95 -0.09 15.11
N GLY A 148 -4.23 0.46 16.30
CA GLY A 148 -5.20 1.55 16.45
C GLY A 148 -4.81 2.78 15.64
N LEU A 149 -3.54 3.18 15.69
CA LEU A 149 -3.02 4.29 14.88
C LEU A 149 -3.09 3.98 13.38
N GLY A 150 -2.74 2.77 12.97
CA GLY A 150 -2.84 2.33 11.57
C GLY A 150 -4.26 2.42 11.03
N VAL A 151 -5.26 2.00 11.83
CA VAL A 151 -6.69 2.13 11.47
C VAL A 151 -7.09 3.59 11.30
N VAL A 152 -6.65 4.48 12.18
CA VAL A 152 -6.93 5.92 12.07
C VAL A 152 -6.28 6.52 10.81
N ILE A 153 -5.02 6.18 10.53
CA ILE A 153 -4.30 6.65 9.33
C ILE A 153 -5.00 6.18 8.06
N LEU A 154 -5.35 4.89 7.98
CA LEU A 154 -6.06 4.33 6.83
C LEU A 154 -7.43 4.99 6.64
N SER A 155 -8.16 5.21 7.73
CA SER A 155 -9.46 5.90 7.68
C SER A 155 -9.31 7.32 7.15
N PHE A 156 -8.32 8.06 7.66
CA PHE A 156 -8.00 9.40 7.19
C PHE A 156 -7.63 9.42 5.71
N SER A 157 -6.82 8.45 5.25
CA SER A 157 -6.47 8.30 3.83
C SER A 157 -7.70 8.07 2.94
N ARG A 158 -8.72 7.33 3.42
CA ARG A 158 -9.96 7.14 2.66
C ARG A 158 -10.78 8.42 2.58
N ILE A 159 -10.82 9.19 3.66
CA ILE A 159 -11.50 10.49 3.69
C ILE A 159 -10.86 11.46 2.69
N THR A 160 -9.53 11.57 2.68
CA THR A 160 -8.80 12.49 1.78
C THR A 160 -8.97 12.12 0.30
N LEU A 161 -9.08 10.82 -0.02
CA LEU A 161 -9.29 10.33 -1.38
C LEU A 161 -10.70 10.60 -1.90
N ALA A 162 -11.70 10.59 -1.02
CA ALA A 162 -13.11 10.78 -1.39
C ALA A 162 -13.52 12.26 -1.46
N VAL A 163 -12.94 13.13 -0.63
CA VAL A 163 -13.36 14.53 -0.50
C VAL A 163 -12.82 15.41 -1.65
N ASN A 164 -13.63 16.35 -2.13
CA ASN A 164 -13.25 17.34 -3.15
C ASN A 164 -12.09 18.25 -2.67
N LYS A 165 -11.20 18.69 -3.55
CA LYS A 165 -10.05 19.56 -3.28
C LYS A 165 -10.41 20.81 -2.45
N SER A 166 -11.48 21.53 -2.82
CA SER A 166 -11.88 22.77 -2.16
C SER A 166 -12.51 22.52 -0.78
N VAL A 167 -13.38 21.51 -0.70
CA VAL A 167 -14.05 21.10 0.55
C VAL A 167 -13.05 20.49 1.53
N GLY A 168 -12.09 19.71 1.03
CA GLY A 168 -11.06 19.04 1.82
C GLY A 168 -10.19 20.04 2.55
N ALA A 169 -9.69 21.07 1.86
CA ALA A 169 -8.88 22.11 2.48
C ALA A 169 -9.60 22.78 3.66
N ILE A 170 -10.86 23.19 3.46
CA ILE A 170 -11.67 23.82 4.51
C ILE A 170 -11.94 22.85 5.66
N ALA A 171 -12.33 21.61 5.36
CA ALA A 171 -12.59 20.58 6.37
C ALA A 171 -11.35 20.29 7.23
N PHE A 172 -10.15 20.22 6.64
CA PHE A 172 -8.91 19.98 7.38
C PHE A 172 -8.53 21.18 8.25
N ILE A 173 -8.74 22.41 7.79
CA ILE A 173 -8.52 23.61 8.61
C ILE A 173 -9.46 23.61 9.83
N VAL A 174 -10.74 23.32 9.63
CA VAL A 174 -11.74 23.29 10.71
C VAL A 174 -11.43 22.15 11.69
N LEU A 175 -11.20 20.94 11.18
CA LEU A 175 -10.89 19.77 12.02
C LEU A 175 -9.57 19.97 12.78
N GLY A 176 -8.53 20.47 12.12
CA GLY A 176 -7.25 20.79 12.75
C GLY A 176 -7.39 21.84 13.84
N SER A 177 -8.21 22.87 13.61
CA SER A 177 -8.53 23.88 14.62
C SER A 177 -9.28 23.29 15.81
N LEU A 178 -10.22 22.36 15.59
CA LEU A 178 -10.92 21.65 16.66
C LEU A 178 -9.99 20.76 17.49
N VAL A 179 -9.08 20.03 16.83
CA VAL A 179 -8.07 19.20 17.50
C VAL A 179 -7.13 20.08 18.33
N LEU A 180 -6.69 21.21 17.78
CA LEU A 180 -5.85 22.17 18.49
C LEU A 180 -6.59 22.77 19.69
N ALA A 181 -7.86 23.16 19.53
CA ALA A 181 -8.68 23.65 20.63
C ALA A 181 -8.86 22.60 21.74
N ALA A 182 -9.08 21.34 21.39
CA ALA A 182 -9.14 20.24 22.35
C ALA A 182 -7.79 20.03 23.06
N GLY A 183 -6.68 20.11 22.32
CA GLY A 183 -5.33 20.05 22.89
C GLY A 183 -5.05 21.17 23.88
N VAL A 184 -5.42 22.41 23.54
CA VAL A 184 -5.33 23.57 24.44
C VAL A 184 -6.20 23.36 25.68
N LEU A 185 -7.43 22.85 25.52
CA LEU A 185 -8.32 22.55 26.65
C LEU A 185 -7.70 21.52 27.61
N PHE A 186 -7.10 20.45 27.07
CA PHE A 186 -6.38 19.45 27.87
C PHE A 186 -5.16 20.05 28.57
N SER A 187 -4.44 20.96 27.89
CA SER A 187 -3.27 21.62 28.46
C SER A 187 -3.63 22.58 29.60
N VAL A 188 -4.74 23.32 29.49
CA VAL A 188 -5.12 24.35 30.46
C VAL A 188 -5.90 23.78 31.64
N ARG A 189 -6.59 22.64 31.48
CA ARG A 189 -7.34 21.97 32.55
C ARG A 189 -6.76 20.60 32.91
N PRO A 190 -5.74 20.54 33.79
CA PRO A 190 -5.12 19.27 34.19
C PRO A 190 -6.04 18.35 35.01
N ASN A 191 -7.10 18.89 35.60
CA ASN A 191 -8.05 18.14 36.45
C ASN A 191 -9.31 17.66 35.70
N LEU A 192 -9.24 17.48 34.38
CA LEU A 192 -10.37 16.93 33.62
C LEU A 192 -10.66 15.50 34.07
N ARG A 193 -11.95 15.17 34.23
CA ARG A 193 -12.38 13.81 34.57
C ARG A 193 -11.86 12.85 33.51
N ARG A 194 -11.21 11.76 33.92
CA ARG A 194 -10.70 10.72 32.99
C ARG A 194 -11.76 10.27 32.00
N GLY A 195 -13.00 10.08 32.44
CA GLY A 195 -14.12 9.69 31.58
C GLY A 195 -14.44 10.70 30.47
N LEU A 196 -14.23 12.00 30.71
CA LEU A 196 -14.43 13.03 29.67
C LEU A 196 -13.32 12.94 28.61
N VAL A 197 -12.06 12.80 29.03
CA VAL A 197 -10.92 12.64 28.12
C VAL A 197 -11.09 11.38 27.26
N THR A 198 -11.37 10.25 27.91
CA THR A 198 -11.65 8.98 27.22
C THR A 198 -12.84 9.11 26.27
N GLY A 199 -13.93 9.79 26.70
CA GLY A 199 -15.10 10.02 25.86
C GLY A 199 -14.78 10.80 24.59
N ILE A 200 -14.04 11.91 24.69
CA ILE A 200 -13.63 12.72 23.54
C ILE A 200 -12.74 11.90 22.58
N CYS A 201 -11.74 11.19 23.12
CA CYS A 201 -10.83 10.39 22.30
C CYS A 201 -11.56 9.24 21.58
N VAL A 202 -12.44 8.53 22.28
CA VAL A 202 -13.21 7.41 21.69
C VAL A 202 -14.19 7.93 20.64
N LEU A 203 -14.94 9.00 20.92
CA LEU A 203 -15.86 9.60 19.95
C LEU A 203 -15.12 10.10 18.71
N GLY A 204 -13.96 10.76 18.89
CA GLY A 204 -13.12 11.20 17.78
C GLY A 204 -12.62 10.03 16.92
N ALA A 205 -12.09 8.98 17.56
CA ALA A 205 -11.61 7.79 16.86
C ALA A 205 -12.74 7.08 16.09
N VAL A 206 -13.88 6.85 16.74
CA VAL A 206 -15.06 6.23 16.11
C VAL A 206 -15.58 7.09 14.95
N GLY A 207 -15.63 8.42 15.12
CA GLY A 207 -16.03 9.34 14.07
C GLY A 207 -15.13 9.27 12.84
N ILE A 208 -13.81 9.24 13.04
CA ILE A 208 -12.83 9.10 11.95
C ILE A 208 -13.00 7.76 11.23
N VAL A 209 -13.16 6.66 11.99
CA VAL A 209 -13.33 5.33 11.40
C VAL A 209 -14.63 5.21 10.61
N ALA A 210 -15.75 5.71 11.18
CA ALA A 210 -17.04 5.71 10.49
C ALA A 210 -17.00 6.55 9.21
N ALA A 211 -16.40 7.74 9.26
CA ALA A 211 -16.19 8.58 8.08
C ALA A 211 -15.29 7.88 7.04
N GLY A 212 -14.20 7.23 7.48
CA GLY A 212 -13.30 6.48 6.60
C GLY A 212 -14.00 5.32 5.89
N ILE A 213 -14.86 4.57 6.58
CA ILE A 213 -15.65 3.48 5.99
C ILE A 213 -16.66 4.05 4.98
N ALA A 214 -17.36 5.13 5.32
CA ALA A 214 -18.30 5.78 4.41
C ALA A 214 -17.57 6.30 3.15
N SER A 215 -16.43 6.95 3.32
CA SER A 215 -15.59 7.42 2.21
C SER A 215 -15.05 6.29 1.34
N ALA A 216 -14.71 5.13 1.93
CA ALA A 216 -14.30 3.96 1.17
C ALA A 216 -15.42 3.44 0.24
N GLY A 217 -16.69 3.56 0.66
CA GLY A 217 -17.84 3.22 -0.18
C GLY A 217 -18.12 4.22 -1.30
N VAL A 218 -17.81 5.51 -1.09
CA VAL A 218 -17.93 6.56 -2.12
C VAL A 218 -16.83 6.44 -3.19
N GLY A 219 -15.65 5.93 -2.80
CA GLY A 219 -14.53 5.74 -3.71
C GLY A 219 -13.64 6.98 -3.83
N VAL A 220 -12.90 7.07 -4.93
CA VAL A 220 -11.94 8.15 -5.18
C VAL A 220 -12.62 9.25 -5.99
N ARG A 221 -12.36 10.52 -5.66
CA ARG A 221 -12.91 11.67 -6.41
C ARG A 221 -12.52 11.64 -7.90
N GLU A 222 -13.44 12.08 -8.76
CA GLU A 222 -13.32 12.00 -10.24
C GLU A 222 -12.02 12.57 -10.78
N GLU A 223 -11.58 13.73 -10.28
CA GLU A 223 -10.30 14.35 -10.67
C GLU A 223 -9.10 13.40 -10.52
N LEU A 224 -9.10 12.55 -9.50
CA LEU A 224 -8.02 11.59 -9.26
C LEU A 224 -8.16 10.32 -10.13
N VAL A 225 -9.36 10.03 -10.62
CA VAL A 225 -9.61 8.93 -11.56
C VAL A 225 -9.11 9.34 -12.94
N LEU A 226 -9.50 10.53 -13.41
CA LEU A 226 -9.02 11.13 -14.67
C LEU A 226 -7.49 11.24 -14.66
N ALA A 227 -6.93 11.81 -13.60
CA ALA A 227 -5.49 11.85 -13.34
C ALA A 227 -4.76 10.50 -13.46
N LYS A 228 -5.40 9.41 -13.00
CA LYS A 228 -4.82 8.06 -13.05
C LYS A 228 -4.90 7.48 -14.45
N GLU A 229 -5.98 7.73 -15.18
CA GLU A 229 -6.18 7.29 -16.56
C GLU A 229 -5.25 8.02 -17.53
N GLU A 230 -5.07 9.33 -17.36
CA GLU A 230 -4.16 10.14 -18.15
C GLU A 230 -2.68 9.82 -17.90
N GLY A 231 -2.38 9.16 -16.77
CA GLY A 231 -1.04 8.73 -16.41
C GLY A 231 -0.07 9.90 -16.45
N HIS A 232 -0.30 10.90 -15.57
CA HIS A 232 0.36 12.22 -15.33
C HIS A 232 1.81 12.50 -15.79
N TYR A 233 2.56 11.52 -16.27
CA TYR A 233 3.94 11.61 -16.72
C TYR A 233 4.16 11.13 -18.17
N MET A 234 3.14 10.63 -18.87
CA MET A 234 3.37 9.90 -20.14
C MET A 234 2.75 10.55 -21.39
N HIS A 235 1.70 11.37 -21.28
CA HIS A 235 1.11 12.03 -22.44
C HIS A 235 1.06 13.55 -22.25
N GLN A 236 2.07 14.25 -22.76
CA GLN A 236 1.97 15.70 -22.97
C GLN A 236 1.11 15.93 -24.21
N GLU A 237 -0.02 16.63 -24.06
CA GLU A 237 -0.87 17.02 -25.17
C GLU A 237 -0.23 18.17 -25.95
N CYS A 238 0.67 17.82 -26.86
CA CYS A 238 1.45 18.77 -27.66
C CYS A 238 0.70 19.32 -28.89
N GLY A 239 -0.63 19.39 -28.81
CA GLY A 239 -1.51 19.85 -29.88
C GLY A 239 -1.60 21.37 -30.02
N VAL A 240 -2.39 21.83 -31.00
CA VAL A 240 -2.72 23.25 -31.17
C VAL A 240 -3.66 23.73 -30.06
N GLU A 241 -4.56 22.86 -29.61
CA GLU A 241 -5.54 23.21 -28.58
C GLU A 241 -4.92 23.28 -27.18
N LYS A 242 -5.57 24.06 -26.32
CA LYS A 242 -5.19 24.23 -24.93
C LYS A 242 -5.60 23.01 -24.14
N SER A 243 -4.61 22.29 -23.65
CA SER A 243 -4.83 21.12 -22.80
C SER A 243 -5.38 21.56 -21.44
N GLU A 244 -6.39 20.86 -20.94
CA GLU A 244 -7.03 21.20 -19.67
C GLU A 244 -6.06 21.04 -18.48
N HIS A 245 -5.13 20.08 -18.60
CA HIS A 245 -4.26 19.66 -17.50
C HIS A 245 -2.82 20.16 -17.66
N PHE A 246 -2.26 20.17 -18.87
CA PHE A 246 -0.87 20.54 -19.10
C PHE A 246 -0.67 22.05 -19.24
N ASP A 247 -1.61 22.81 -19.84
CA ASP A 247 -1.51 24.26 -20.03
C ASP A 247 -2.19 25.09 -18.91
N LYS A 248 -2.49 24.45 -17.78
CA LYS A 248 -3.12 25.11 -16.63
C LYS A 248 -2.11 25.93 -15.85
N LEU A 249 -2.33 27.24 -15.76
CA LEU A 249 -1.41 28.21 -15.14
C LEU A 249 -0.01 28.13 -15.78
N PRO A 250 0.13 28.52 -17.06
CA PRO A 250 1.38 28.39 -17.78
C PRO A 250 2.49 29.18 -17.09
N LEU A 251 3.70 28.62 -17.09
CA LEU A 251 4.87 29.32 -16.62
C LEU A 251 5.31 30.32 -17.69
N GLU A 252 4.92 31.57 -17.52
CA GLU A 252 5.11 32.65 -18.51
C GLU A 252 6.52 33.27 -18.50
N GLY A 253 7.39 32.84 -17.59
CA GLY A 253 8.74 33.37 -17.46
C GLY A 253 9.77 32.34 -17.01
N VAL A 254 10.99 32.48 -17.53
CA VAL A 254 12.12 31.60 -17.25
C VAL A 254 13.23 32.40 -16.59
N SER A 255 13.64 32.00 -15.38
CA SER A 255 14.78 32.59 -14.66
C SER A 255 16.09 31.83 -14.90
N ALA A 256 16.24 31.20 -16.08
CA ALA A 256 17.42 30.42 -16.43
C ALA A 256 18.52 31.36 -16.96
N THR A 257 19.34 31.88 -16.05
CA THR A 257 20.45 32.80 -16.38
C THR A 257 21.74 32.08 -16.79
N SER A 258 21.80 30.75 -16.66
CA SER A 258 22.94 29.92 -17.02
C SER A 258 22.47 28.60 -17.61
N SER A 259 23.34 27.91 -18.35
CA SER A 259 23.08 26.60 -18.98
C SER A 259 22.00 26.56 -20.07
N VAL A 260 21.66 27.70 -20.68
CA VAL A 260 20.80 27.75 -21.87
C VAL A 260 21.67 27.56 -23.11
N ASP A 261 21.47 26.47 -23.82
CA ASP A 261 22.24 26.16 -25.03
C ASP A 261 21.73 26.94 -26.25
N THR A 262 20.41 26.97 -26.42
CA THR A 262 19.77 27.56 -27.60
C THR A 262 18.53 28.36 -27.20
N HIS A 263 18.37 29.56 -27.79
CA HIS A 263 17.12 30.31 -27.76
C HIS A 263 16.37 30.12 -29.08
N ILE A 264 15.09 29.81 -29.02
CA ILE A 264 14.21 29.66 -30.17
C ILE A 264 13.15 30.74 -30.08
N ASP A 265 13.23 31.69 -31.00
CA ASP A 265 12.31 32.82 -31.07
C ASP A 265 11.29 32.57 -32.19
N LEU A 266 10.01 32.74 -31.87
CA LEU A 266 8.95 32.78 -32.86
C LEU A 266 8.65 34.25 -33.19
N ILE A 267 9.13 34.73 -34.34
CA ILE A 267 9.02 36.13 -34.78
C ILE A 267 8.23 36.17 -36.08
N ASP A 268 7.13 36.92 -36.12
CA ASP A 268 6.24 37.03 -37.28
C ASP A 268 5.85 35.67 -37.89
N GLY A 269 5.61 34.67 -37.02
CA GLY A 269 5.26 33.31 -37.45
C GLY A 269 6.41 32.48 -38.01
N LYS A 270 7.68 32.91 -37.87
CA LYS A 270 8.88 32.16 -38.27
C LYS A 270 9.71 31.74 -37.08
N LEU A 271 10.17 30.49 -37.09
CA LEU A 271 11.06 29.96 -36.07
C LEU A 271 12.50 30.33 -36.37
N VAL A 272 13.17 30.95 -35.39
CA VAL A 272 14.56 31.37 -35.49
C VAL A 272 15.34 30.78 -34.33
N ALA A 273 16.35 29.94 -34.60
CA ALA A 273 17.25 29.43 -33.57
C ALA A 273 18.50 30.32 -33.44
N SER A 274 18.81 30.71 -32.20
CA SER A 274 20.02 31.40 -31.81
C SER A 274 20.79 30.53 -30.82
N VAL A 275 21.84 29.87 -31.31
CA VAL A 275 22.68 28.95 -30.53
C VAL A 275 23.76 29.74 -29.81
N GLN A 276 23.95 29.47 -28.52
CA GLN A 276 24.94 30.17 -27.72
C GLN A 276 26.36 29.95 -28.30
N GLY A 277 27.05 31.05 -28.62
CA GLY A 277 28.43 31.00 -29.12
C GLY A 277 28.58 30.83 -30.64
N ILE A 278 27.47 30.70 -31.38
CA ILE A 278 27.48 30.68 -32.86
C ILE A 278 26.89 32.00 -33.36
N ALA A 279 27.61 32.69 -34.25
CA ALA A 279 27.13 33.93 -34.83
C ALA A 279 26.10 33.65 -35.94
N GLY A 280 24.92 34.28 -35.84
CA GLY A 280 23.86 34.20 -36.83
C GLY A 280 22.80 33.15 -36.53
N ASN A 281 21.65 33.29 -37.20
CA ASN A 281 20.51 32.40 -37.06
C ASN A 281 20.83 31.02 -37.65
N GLN A 282 20.43 29.97 -36.95
CA GLN A 282 20.65 28.59 -37.37
C GLN A 282 19.33 27.94 -37.78
N GLU A 283 19.39 27.11 -38.82
CA GLU A 283 18.27 26.22 -39.22
C GLU A 283 18.39 24.83 -38.60
N THR A 284 19.57 24.53 -38.01
CA THR A 284 19.87 23.26 -37.36
C THR A 284 20.52 23.51 -36.00
N ILE A 285 20.20 22.70 -35.01
CA ILE A 285 20.81 22.75 -33.67
C ILE A 285 21.45 21.39 -33.35
N THR A 286 22.56 21.40 -32.62
CA THR A 286 23.24 20.16 -32.22
C THR A 286 23.04 19.92 -30.73
N VAL A 287 22.42 18.80 -30.37
CA VAL A 287 22.17 18.40 -28.98
C VAL A 287 23.11 17.26 -28.61
N PRO A 288 23.98 17.40 -27.59
CA PRO A 288 24.87 16.34 -27.16
C PRO A 288 24.10 15.10 -26.67
N ARG A 289 24.58 13.91 -27.08
CA ARG A 289 23.96 12.64 -26.72
C ARG A 289 23.97 12.42 -25.21
N SER A 290 22.81 12.04 -24.67
CA SER A 290 22.61 11.71 -23.24
C SER A 290 22.99 12.83 -22.26
N ASN A 291 23.09 14.08 -22.73
CA ASN A 291 23.36 15.23 -21.88
C ASN A 291 22.16 16.19 -21.91
N PRO A 292 21.57 16.54 -20.77
CA PRO A 292 20.45 17.48 -20.71
C PRO A 292 20.83 18.82 -21.35
N THR A 293 20.08 19.22 -22.37
CA THR A 293 20.29 20.44 -23.12
C THR A 293 19.05 21.32 -22.98
N ASN A 294 19.25 22.52 -22.46
CA ASN A 294 18.14 23.44 -22.19
C ASN A 294 17.94 24.39 -23.38
N ILE A 295 16.71 24.43 -23.87
CA ILE A 295 16.26 25.28 -24.97
C ILE A 295 15.22 26.24 -24.41
N VAL A 296 15.39 27.54 -24.63
CA VAL A 296 14.40 28.54 -24.24
C VAL A 296 13.56 28.91 -25.46
N PHE A 297 12.26 28.66 -25.40
CA PHE A 297 11.29 29.12 -26.39
C PHE A 297 10.74 30.49 -25.98
N ARG A 298 10.76 31.46 -26.90
CA ARG A 298 10.20 32.80 -26.69
C ARG A 298 9.18 33.11 -27.77
N ASN A 299 7.96 33.40 -27.34
CA ASN A 299 6.90 33.79 -28.26
C ASN A 299 6.92 35.31 -28.47
N LYS A 300 7.25 35.76 -29.67
CA LYS A 300 7.22 37.18 -30.08
C LYS A 300 6.22 37.42 -31.21
N THR A 301 5.27 36.51 -31.39
CA THR A 301 4.21 36.58 -32.40
C THR A 301 2.87 36.63 -31.68
N ASP A 302 1.93 37.41 -32.20
CA ASP A 302 0.57 37.51 -31.67
C ASP A 302 -0.13 36.13 -31.70
N GLY A 303 -0.64 35.70 -30.53
CA GLY A 303 -1.26 34.38 -30.30
C GLY A 303 -0.60 33.55 -29.20
N GLU A 304 -1.26 32.47 -28.79
CA GLU A 304 -0.68 31.46 -27.87
C GLU A 304 0.00 30.36 -28.71
N PHE A 305 1.30 30.12 -28.46
CA PHE A 305 2.06 29.08 -29.16
C PHE A 305 2.86 28.21 -28.20
N ARG A 306 3.18 26.98 -28.63
CA ARG A 306 4.08 26.07 -27.91
C ARG A 306 5.16 25.54 -28.85
N LEU A 307 6.31 25.20 -28.29
CA LEU A 307 7.37 24.50 -29.01
C LEU A 307 7.22 22.99 -28.78
N VAL A 308 7.28 22.21 -29.86
CA VAL A 308 7.16 20.76 -29.86
C VAL A 308 8.40 20.13 -30.45
N ALA A 309 9.06 19.26 -29.68
CA ALA A 309 10.16 18.40 -30.10
C ALA A 309 9.64 17.02 -30.51
N ASN A 310 9.75 16.71 -31.79
CA ASN A 310 9.46 15.39 -32.34
C ASN A 310 10.75 14.54 -32.30
N LEU A 311 10.81 13.56 -31.41
CA LEU A 311 12.00 12.76 -31.09
C LEU A 311 11.89 11.31 -31.62
N GLY A 312 11.12 11.10 -32.69
CA GLY A 312 10.92 9.80 -33.33
C GLY A 312 9.86 8.95 -32.64
N SER A 313 9.99 7.61 -32.67
CA SER A 313 9.04 6.68 -32.06
C SER A 313 9.72 5.63 -31.20
N LYS A 314 9.04 5.20 -30.14
CA LYS A 314 9.45 4.15 -29.21
C LYS A 314 8.47 2.97 -29.29
N MET A 315 9.01 1.75 -29.23
CA MET A 315 8.21 0.54 -29.06
C MET A 315 7.86 0.38 -27.58
N LEU A 316 6.56 0.35 -27.25
CA LEU A 316 6.09 0.06 -25.89
C LEU A 316 5.89 -1.44 -25.66
N THR A 317 5.42 -2.15 -26.69
CA THR A 317 5.10 -3.60 -26.72
C THR A 317 5.14 -4.09 -28.18
N ASP A 318 5.16 -5.41 -28.40
CA ASP A 318 5.19 -6.00 -29.74
C ASP A 318 4.06 -5.46 -30.64
N GLY A 319 4.42 -4.63 -31.61
CA GLY A 319 3.52 -4.07 -32.62
C GLY A 319 2.98 -2.66 -32.33
N VAL A 320 3.18 -2.09 -31.13
CA VAL A 320 2.70 -0.73 -30.79
C VAL A 320 3.86 0.25 -30.73
N LYS A 321 3.91 1.15 -31.72
CA LYS A 321 4.85 2.28 -31.79
C LYS A 321 4.14 3.55 -31.32
N GLU A 322 4.73 4.22 -30.35
CA GLU A 322 4.28 5.53 -29.88
C GLU A 322 5.29 6.59 -30.30
N ASP A 323 4.83 7.73 -30.79
CA ASP A 323 5.71 8.86 -31.11
C ASP A 323 6.20 9.52 -29.81
N VAL A 324 7.52 9.72 -29.72
CA VAL A 324 8.15 10.39 -28.60
C VAL A 324 8.11 11.89 -28.87
N VAL A 325 7.16 12.56 -28.25
CA VAL A 325 6.97 14.00 -28.38
C VAL A 325 7.17 14.66 -27.02
N GLN A 326 7.92 15.76 -26.99
CA GLN A 326 8.07 16.62 -25.81
C GLN A 326 7.70 18.04 -26.19
N CYS A 327 7.00 18.77 -25.35
CA CYS A 327 6.64 20.15 -25.66
C CYS A 327 6.66 21.08 -24.46
N THR A 328 6.69 22.38 -24.77
CA THR A 328 6.39 23.44 -23.81
C THR A 328 4.86 23.58 -23.65
N GLN A 329 4.44 24.31 -22.62
CA GLN A 329 3.06 24.76 -22.51
C GLN A 329 2.78 25.81 -23.60
N LEU A 330 1.49 26.06 -23.84
CA LEU A 330 1.04 27.22 -24.60
C LEU A 330 1.37 28.50 -23.83
N ILE A 331 2.14 29.38 -24.45
CA ILE A 331 2.54 30.66 -23.89
C ILE A 331 2.04 31.83 -24.74
N PRO A 332 1.56 32.92 -24.14
CA PRO A 332 1.12 34.11 -24.87
C PRO A 332 2.31 34.90 -25.44
N GLU A 333 2.02 35.93 -26.22
CA GLU A 333 3.04 36.85 -26.74
C GLU A 333 3.83 37.50 -25.59
N GLY A 334 5.15 37.57 -25.74
CA GLY A 334 6.07 38.16 -24.77
C GLY A 334 6.50 37.22 -23.64
N SER A 335 5.94 36.01 -23.57
CA SER A 335 6.32 35.00 -22.58
C SER A 335 7.43 34.07 -23.07
N GLU A 336 8.08 33.41 -22.11
CA GLU A 336 9.18 32.49 -22.35
C GLU A 336 9.00 31.17 -21.59
N GLN A 337 9.46 30.05 -22.16
CA GLN A 337 9.43 28.75 -21.50
C GLN A 337 10.67 27.91 -21.80
N LEU A 338 11.08 27.11 -20.81
CA LEU A 338 12.24 26.21 -20.90
C LEU A 338 11.79 24.80 -21.32
N LEU A 339 12.45 24.26 -22.34
CA LEU A 339 12.36 22.86 -22.76
C LEU A 339 13.72 22.19 -22.55
N THR A 340 13.77 21.16 -21.72
CA THR A 340 14.99 20.37 -21.51
C THR A 340 14.92 19.07 -22.29
N LEU A 341 15.81 18.92 -23.27
CA LEU A 341 15.93 17.71 -24.07
C LEU A 341 17.07 16.84 -23.54
N ASN A 342 16.81 15.55 -23.33
CA ASN A 342 17.85 14.56 -23.03
C ASN A 342 17.69 13.36 -23.97
N ILE A 343 18.46 13.36 -25.06
CA ILE A 343 18.25 12.44 -26.17
C ILE A 343 19.35 11.36 -26.14
N PRO A 344 19.03 10.08 -25.88
CA PRO A 344 20.04 9.04 -25.70
C PRO A 344 20.54 8.43 -27.01
N LYS A 345 19.81 8.59 -28.11
CA LYS A 345 20.08 7.94 -29.39
C LYS A 345 19.95 8.93 -30.54
N PRO A 346 20.79 8.81 -31.59
CA PRO A 346 20.64 9.62 -32.78
C PRO A 346 19.35 9.27 -33.53
N ALA A 347 18.92 10.19 -34.39
CA ALA A 347 17.76 10.03 -35.24
C ALA A 347 17.93 8.82 -36.20
N ALA A 348 16.81 8.17 -36.54
CA ALA A 348 16.83 7.11 -37.54
C ALA A 348 17.07 7.69 -38.93
N VAL A 349 17.72 6.93 -39.82
CA VAL A 349 18.02 7.36 -41.19
C VAL A 349 16.73 7.78 -41.92
N GLY A 350 16.70 9.01 -42.44
CA GLY A 350 15.53 9.58 -43.13
C GLY A 350 14.42 10.10 -42.22
N LYS A 351 14.61 10.11 -40.89
CA LYS A 351 13.65 10.65 -39.90
C LYS A 351 14.38 11.52 -38.88
N PRO A 352 14.80 12.74 -39.26
CA PRO A 352 15.50 13.64 -38.34
C PRO A 352 14.58 14.06 -37.18
N PHE A 353 15.18 14.40 -36.03
CA PHE A 353 14.44 15.04 -34.95
C PHE A 353 14.18 16.49 -35.32
N THR A 354 13.02 17.03 -34.93
CA THR A 354 12.61 18.37 -35.35
C THR A 354 11.95 19.13 -34.21
N LEU A 355 12.16 20.44 -34.17
CA LEU A 355 11.41 21.37 -33.34
C LEU A 355 10.42 22.13 -34.22
N THR A 356 9.14 22.09 -33.85
CA THR A 356 8.03 22.65 -34.63
C THR A 356 7.06 23.40 -33.71
N VAL A 357 6.30 24.33 -34.27
CA VAL A 357 5.18 24.99 -33.59
C VAL A 357 3.87 24.49 -34.21
N PRO A 358 3.00 23.80 -33.46
CA PRO A 358 1.70 23.36 -33.95
C PRO A 358 0.88 24.54 -34.49
N GLY A 359 0.20 24.35 -35.62
CA GLY A 359 -0.63 25.39 -36.25
C GLY A 359 0.11 26.29 -37.25
N LEU A 360 1.45 26.24 -37.30
CA LEU A 360 2.25 26.96 -38.30
C LEU A 360 2.87 25.97 -39.29
N ALA A 361 2.38 25.97 -40.53
CA ALA A 361 2.85 25.04 -41.56
C ALA A 361 4.24 25.43 -42.09
N GLY A 362 5.13 24.43 -42.23
CA GLY A 362 6.41 24.56 -42.93
C GLY A 362 7.55 25.19 -42.13
N GLN A 363 7.39 25.38 -40.82
CA GLN A 363 8.44 25.90 -39.93
C GLN A 363 8.96 24.76 -39.05
N SER A 364 10.20 24.34 -39.28
CA SER A 364 10.87 23.32 -38.47
C SER A 364 12.36 23.61 -38.34
N ILE A 365 12.91 23.44 -37.13
CA ILE A 365 14.35 23.46 -36.88
C ILE A 365 14.81 22.01 -36.72
N GLU A 366 15.84 21.59 -37.44
CA GLU A 366 16.39 20.23 -37.33
C GLU A 366 17.24 20.09 -36.07
N VAL A 367 17.06 18.99 -35.32
CA VAL A 367 17.84 18.66 -34.13
C VAL A 367 18.78 17.49 -34.45
N ILE A 368 20.07 17.78 -34.46
CA ILE A 368 21.13 16.82 -34.75
C ILE A 368 21.68 16.29 -33.42
N VAL A 369 21.72 14.97 -33.27
CA VAL A 369 22.36 14.30 -32.12
C VAL A 369 23.54 13.48 -32.66
N PRO A 370 24.80 13.81 -32.29
CA PRO A 370 25.97 13.10 -32.77
C PRO A 370 26.08 11.66 -32.23
#